data_AF-A0AB39XMB1-F1
#
_entry.id   AF-A0AB39XMB1-F1
#
_cell.length_a   1.000
_cell.length_b   1.000
_cell.length_c   1.000
_cell.angle_alpha   90.00
_cell.angle_beta   90.00
_cell.angle_gamma   90.00
#
_symmetry.space_group_name_H-M   'P 1'
#
loop_
_entity.id
_entity.type
_entity.pdbx_description
1 polymer ?
#
loop_
_entity_poly.entity_id
_entity_poly.type
_entity_poly.pdbx_seq_one_letter_code
_entity_poly.pdbx_strand_id
1 'polypeptide(L)'
;MSTGDASERGDVQNSVRNGLYIFEIEMRDGKRGQAKGVVVLCDGRIMGGDSYFYYTGSYTFRNGKWRGDMTVNQHTEAVGKTLRLRRQRGDLRLLGPLLRRPRRG
;
A
#
# COMPACT_ATOMS: atom_id res chain seq x y z
N MET A 1 30.11 -33.15 1.67
CA MET A 1 30.63 -31.79 1.40
C MET A 1 29.59 -31.02 0.60
N SER A 2 29.53 -29.72 0.85
CA SER A 2 28.54 -28.71 0.46
C SER A 2 28.23 -28.64 -1.05
N THR A 3 26.97 -28.36 -1.40
CA THR A 3 26.60 -27.09 -2.06
C THR A 3 25.08 -26.93 -2.09
N GLY A 4 24.53 -26.35 -1.02
CA GLY A 4 23.25 -25.67 -1.06
C GLY A 4 23.53 -24.17 -1.08
N ASP A 5 23.41 -23.53 -2.24
CA ASP A 5 23.16 -22.08 -2.36
C ASP A 5 22.84 -21.74 -3.83
N ALA A 6 21.57 -21.79 -4.21
CA ALA A 6 21.09 -21.25 -5.48
C ALA A 6 19.58 -20.99 -5.42
N SER A 7 19.12 -20.20 -4.46
CA SER A 7 17.70 -19.76 -4.45
C SER A 7 17.45 -18.40 -3.80
N GLU A 8 18.46 -17.60 -3.44
CA GLU A 8 18.22 -16.35 -2.67
C GLU A 8 18.43 -15.04 -3.45
N ARG A 9 18.51 -15.07 -4.78
CA ARG A 9 18.69 -13.85 -5.60
C ARG A 9 17.47 -13.39 -6.42
N GLY A 10 16.30 -14.00 -6.23
CA GLY A 10 15.07 -13.68 -6.99
C GLY A 10 13.95 -12.93 -6.25
N ASP A 11 13.85 -13.04 -4.91
CA ASP A 11 12.60 -12.72 -4.20
C ASP A 11 12.59 -11.39 -3.42
N VAL A 12 13.64 -10.57 -3.56
CA VAL A 12 13.70 -9.28 -2.84
C VAL A 12 12.77 -8.23 -3.46
N GLN A 13 12.34 -8.41 -4.71
CA GLN A 13 11.50 -7.45 -5.42
C GLN A 13 9.99 -7.56 -5.08
N ASN A 14 9.53 -8.69 -4.53
CA ASN A 14 8.09 -9.00 -4.44
C ASN A 14 7.52 -9.11 -3.02
N SER A 15 8.29 -8.73 -2.00
CA SER A 15 7.80 -8.70 -0.62
C SER A 15 7.41 -7.30 -0.17
N VAL A 16 6.13 -7.14 0.19
CA VAL A 16 5.64 -5.95 0.89
C VAL A 16 6.24 -5.96 2.30
N ARG A 17 6.91 -4.88 2.70
CA ARG A 17 7.63 -4.76 3.97
C ARG A 17 7.13 -3.54 4.74
N ASN A 18 7.51 -3.43 6.00
CA ASN A 18 7.31 -2.19 6.73
C ASN A 18 8.06 -1.05 6.03
N GLY A 19 7.40 0.08 5.83
CA GLY A 19 8.00 1.19 5.10
C GLY A 19 7.00 2.28 4.70
N LEU A 20 7.54 3.35 4.12
CA LEU A 20 6.80 4.45 3.53
C LEU A 20 6.69 4.23 2.02
N TYR A 21 5.49 4.32 1.47
CA TYR A 21 5.18 4.01 0.07
C TYR A 21 4.37 5.14 -0.57
N ILE A 22 4.63 5.39 -1.85
CA ILE A 22 3.63 6.03 -2.72
C ILE A 22 2.66 4.94 -3.15
N PHE A 23 1.38 5.27 -3.18
CA PHE A 23 0.36 4.34 -3.65
C PHE A 23 -0.60 5.01 -4.63
N GLU A 24 -1.23 4.16 -5.45
CA GLU A 24 -2.38 4.52 -6.27
C GLU A 24 -3.53 3.55 -5.97
N ILE A 25 -4.74 4.10 -5.77
CA ILE A 25 -5.99 3.32 -5.62
C ILE A 25 -6.81 3.47 -6.89
N GLU A 26 -7.11 2.34 -7.52
CA GLU A 26 -8.15 2.23 -8.55
C GLU A 26 -9.42 1.66 -7.90
N MET A 27 -10.51 2.41 -8.00
CA MET A 27 -11.83 1.92 -7.57
C MET A 27 -12.35 0.86 -8.55
N ARG A 28 -13.02 -0.18 -8.03
CA ARG A 28 -13.53 -1.32 -8.83
C ARG A 28 -14.54 -0.95 -9.92
N ASP A 29 -15.20 0.19 -9.82
CA ASP A 29 -16.11 0.67 -10.86
C ASP A 29 -15.41 1.53 -11.93
N GLY A 30 -14.09 1.76 -11.80
CA GLY A 30 -13.21 2.45 -12.76
C GLY A 30 -13.55 3.92 -13.02
N LYS A 31 -14.77 4.35 -12.70
CA LYS A 31 -15.40 5.61 -13.06
C LYS A 31 -15.44 6.62 -11.91
N ARG A 32 -15.26 6.19 -10.65
CA ARG A 32 -15.47 7.06 -9.48
C ARG A 32 -14.22 7.56 -8.77
N GLY A 33 -13.03 7.24 -9.28
CA GLY A 33 -11.84 8.03 -8.99
C GLY A 33 -10.56 7.22 -8.83
N GLN A 34 -9.46 7.93 -9.04
CA GLN A 34 -8.11 7.51 -8.71
C GLN A 34 -7.65 8.34 -7.52
N ALA A 35 -7.02 7.71 -6.53
CA ALA A 35 -6.37 8.41 -5.43
C ALA A 35 -4.87 8.11 -5.46
N LYS A 36 -4.06 9.15 -5.26
CA LYS A 36 -2.61 9.04 -5.16
C LYS A 36 -2.16 9.74 -3.90
N GLY A 37 -1.40 9.04 -3.08
CA GLY A 37 -0.95 9.58 -1.81
C GLY A 37 0.22 8.80 -1.23
N VAL A 38 0.38 8.93 0.08
CA VAL A 38 1.45 8.29 0.83
C VAL A 38 0.84 7.41 1.92
N VAL A 39 1.38 6.19 2.07
CA VAL A 39 1.02 5.27 3.17
C VAL A 39 2.26 4.73 3.85
N VAL A 40 2.14 4.54 5.16
CA VAL A 40 3.03 3.72 5.98
C VAL A 40 2.40 2.35 6.14
N LEU A 41 3.19 1.32 5.83
CA LEU A 41 2.93 -0.05 6.22
C LEU A 41 3.80 -0.35 7.43
N CYS A 42 3.19 -0.81 8.52
CA CYS A 42 3.93 -1.15 9.73
C CYS A 42 3.18 -2.23 10.50
N ASP A 43 3.80 -3.40 10.66
CA ASP A 43 3.33 -4.48 11.53
C ASP A 43 1.86 -4.84 11.30
N GLY A 44 1.49 -5.03 10.02
CA GLY A 44 0.14 -5.40 9.62
C GLY A 44 -0.87 -4.24 9.61
N ARG A 45 -0.42 -2.99 9.81
CA ARG A 45 -1.27 -1.78 9.76
C ARG A 45 -0.97 -0.92 8.53
N ILE A 46 -2.02 -0.29 8.01
CA ILE A 46 -1.96 0.73 6.95
C ILE A 46 -2.37 2.07 7.56
N MET A 47 -1.57 3.10 7.37
CA MET A 47 -1.89 4.47 7.76
C MET A 47 -1.39 5.43 6.67
N GLY A 48 -2.21 6.37 6.22
CA GLY A 48 -1.76 7.31 5.20
C GLY A 48 -2.78 8.37 4.85
N GLY A 49 -2.47 9.13 3.81
CA GLY A 49 -3.37 10.16 3.31
C GLY A 49 -2.94 10.76 1.98
N ASP A 50 -3.83 11.56 1.45
CA ASP A 50 -3.58 12.51 0.38
C ASP A 50 -4.14 13.90 0.78
N SER A 51 -4.24 14.82 -0.17
CA SER A 51 -4.72 16.19 0.07
C SER A 51 -6.19 16.27 0.56
N TYR A 52 -6.98 15.21 0.43
CA TYR A 52 -8.41 15.20 0.74
C TYR A 52 -8.85 14.11 1.71
N PHE A 53 -8.15 12.97 1.69
CA PHE A 53 -8.53 11.76 2.41
C PHE A 53 -7.40 11.26 3.31
N TYR A 54 -7.79 10.57 4.38
CA TYR A 54 -6.90 9.74 5.17
C TYR A 54 -7.36 8.27 5.10
N TYR A 55 -6.37 7.39 5.19
CA TYR A 55 -6.52 5.95 5.02
C TYR A 55 -6.06 5.22 6.27
N THR A 56 -6.88 4.31 6.77
CA THR A 56 -6.52 3.41 7.86
C THR A 56 -6.89 1.99 7.49
N GLY A 57 -6.15 1.00 7.96
CA GLY A 57 -6.45 -0.38 7.59
C GLY A 57 -5.50 -1.39 8.19
N SER A 58 -5.67 -2.63 7.76
CA SER A 58 -4.78 -3.74 8.06
C SER A 58 -4.33 -4.42 6.78
N TYR A 59 -3.17 -5.06 6.84
CA TYR A 59 -2.66 -5.90 5.76
C TYR A 59 -2.04 -7.17 6.28
N THR A 60 -2.00 -8.18 5.41
CA THR A 60 -1.26 -9.41 5.60
C THR A 60 -0.37 -9.63 4.38
N PHE A 61 0.80 -10.23 4.60
CA PHE A 61 1.70 -10.65 3.53
C PHE A 61 2.14 -12.08 3.80
N ARG A 62 1.87 -12.99 2.87
CA ARG A 62 2.21 -14.40 2.96
C ARG A 62 2.47 -14.98 1.58
N ASN A 63 3.57 -15.72 1.42
CA ASN A 63 3.93 -16.44 0.20
C ASN A 63 3.95 -15.54 -1.06
N GLY A 64 4.58 -14.35 -0.98
CA GLY A 64 4.64 -13.42 -2.12
C GLY A 64 3.33 -12.69 -2.43
N LYS A 65 2.25 -12.95 -1.69
CA LYS A 65 0.95 -12.31 -1.87
C LYS A 65 0.64 -11.42 -0.69
N TRP A 66 0.14 -10.23 -0.98
CA TRP A 66 -0.34 -9.29 0.03
C TRP A 66 -1.85 -9.11 -0.12
N ARG A 67 -2.53 -8.85 0.99
CA ARG A 67 -3.94 -8.47 1.02
C ARG A 67 -4.12 -7.38 2.07
N GLY A 68 -4.86 -6.34 1.73
CA GLY A 68 -5.23 -5.29 2.68
C GLY A 68 -6.72 -5.02 2.68
N ASP A 69 -7.24 -4.63 3.84
CA ASP A 69 -8.55 -4.00 4.00
C ASP A 69 -8.31 -2.58 4.50
N MET A 70 -8.97 -1.60 3.88
CA MET A 70 -8.75 -0.18 4.12
C MET A 70 -10.07 0.57 4.26
N THR A 71 -10.09 1.51 5.19
CA THR A 71 -11.13 2.52 5.38
C THR A 71 -10.61 3.85 4.86
N VAL A 72 -11.44 4.54 4.07
CA VAL A 72 -11.16 5.86 3.53
C VAL A 72 -12.08 6.87 4.20
N ASN A 73 -11.51 7.94 4.74
CA ASN A 73 -12.25 9.03 5.35
C ASN A 73 -11.78 10.35 4.79
N GLN A 74 -12.70 11.29 4.62
CA GLN A 74 -12.42 12.61 4.09
C GLN A 74 -12.10 13.58 5.24
N HIS A 75 -11.03 14.38 5.11
CA HIS A 75 -10.67 15.43 6.06
C HIS A 75 -10.77 16.84 5.48
N THR A 76 -10.66 16.96 4.15
CA THR A 76 -10.84 18.24 3.43
C THR A 76 -12.01 18.10 2.45
N GLU A 77 -12.79 19.16 2.27
CA GLU A 77 -13.82 19.21 1.24
C GLU A 77 -13.23 18.94 -0.16
N ALA A 78 -13.79 17.94 -0.83
CA ALA A 78 -13.32 17.48 -2.13
C ALA A 78 -14.45 17.73 -3.15
N VAL A 79 -14.61 18.99 -3.57
CA VAL A 79 -15.67 19.38 -4.53
C VAL A 79 -15.51 18.58 -5.82
N GLY A 80 -16.54 17.84 -6.20
CA GLY A 80 -16.51 16.94 -7.37
C GLY A 80 -15.73 15.63 -7.19
N LYS A 81 -14.99 15.45 -6.09
CA LYS A 81 -14.29 14.20 -5.74
C LYS A 81 -15.02 13.49 -4.61
N THR A 82 -16.22 13.00 -4.90
CA THR A 82 -17.02 12.37 -3.85
C THR A 82 -16.69 10.88 -3.74
N LEU A 83 -15.86 10.49 -2.76
CA LEU A 83 -15.88 9.10 -2.26
C LEU A 83 -17.10 8.93 -1.35
N ARG A 84 -18.28 8.74 -1.96
CA ARG A 84 -19.44 8.25 -1.21
C ARG A 84 -19.24 6.75 -0.99
N LEU A 85 -18.60 6.37 0.12
CA LEU A 85 -18.80 5.12 0.88
C LEU A 85 -17.62 4.94 1.85
N ARG A 86 -17.94 4.81 3.15
CA ARG A 86 -16.95 4.67 4.24
C ARG A 86 -16.16 3.34 4.21
N ARG A 87 -16.48 2.42 3.30
CA ARG A 87 -15.81 1.12 3.20
C ARG A 87 -15.75 0.68 1.76
N GLN A 88 -14.61 0.90 1.12
CA GLN A 88 -14.38 0.48 -0.25
C GLN A 88 -13.25 -0.56 -0.28
N ARG A 89 -13.48 -1.67 -1.01
CA ARG A 89 -12.40 -2.57 -1.40
C ARG A 89 -11.89 -2.09 -2.76
N GLY A 90 -10.74 -1.44 -2.75
CA GLY A 90 -9.98 -1.09 -3.96
C GLY A 90 -8.75 -1.97 -4.08
N ASP A 91 -8.25 -2.13 -5.31
CA ASP A 91 -6.98 -2.81 -5.52
C ASP A 91 -5.87 -1.76 -5.33
N LEU A 92 -5.19 -1.84 -4.18
CA LEU A 92 -4.10 -0.94 -3.84
C LEU A 92 -2.84 -1.39 -4.59
N ARG A 93 -2.27 -0.49 -5.39
CA ARG A 93 -0.97 -0.70 -6.04
C ARG A 93 0.09 0.12 -5.33
N LEU A 94 1.14 -0.54 -4.84
CA LEU A 94 2.28 0.11 -4.21
C LEU A 94 3.30 0.51 -5.28
N LEU A 95 3.56 1.81 -5.38
CA LEU A 95 4.56 2.48 -6.25
C LEU A 95 5.99 1.95 -6.08
N GLY A 96 6.27 1.49 -4.87
CA GLY A 96 7.61 1.23 -4.34
C GLY A 96 7.88 2.05 -3.07
N PRO A 97 8.91 1.68 -2.29
CA PRO A 97 9.23 2.38 -1.05
C PRO A 97 9.92 3.72 -1.33
N LEU A 98 9.43 4.79 -0.69
CA LEU A 98 10.01 6.14 -0.71
C LEU A 98 11.34 6.22 0.06
N LEU A 99 11.45 5.45 1.14
CA LEU A 99 12.65 5.42 1.96
C LEU A 99 13.15 3.97 2.08
N ARG A 100 14.25 3.66 1.42
CA ARG A 100 15.00 2.42 1.68
C ARG A 100 15.95 2.70 2.83
N ARG A 101 15.87 1.95 3.94
CA ARG A 101 16.91 2.02 4.98
C ARG A 101 18.27 1.76 4.32
N PRO A 102 19.33 2.52 4.66
CA PRO A 102 20.67 2.22 4.17
C PRO A 102 21.04 0.80 4.58
N ARG A 103 21.62 0.02 3.67
CA ARG A 103 22.29 -1.23 4.06
C ARG A 103 23.44 -0.83 4.98
N ARG A 104 23.39 -1.22 6.25
CA ARG A 104 24.60 -1.23 7.07
C ARG A 104 25.55 -2.25 6.45
N GLY A 105 26.73 -1.77 6.04
CA GLY A 105 27.84 -2.62 5.59
C GLY A 105 28.49 -3.35 6.75
#